data_AF-A0A1I1E0B2-F1
#
_entry.id   AF-A0A1I1E0B2-F1
#
_cell.length_a   1.000
_cell.length_b   1.000
_cell.length_c   1.000
_cell.angle_alpha   90.00
_cell.angle_beta   90.00
_cell.angle_gamma   90.00
#
_symmetry.space_group_name_H-M   'P 1'
#
loop_
_entity.id
_entity.type
_entity.pdbx_description
1 polymer ?
#
loop_
_entity_poly.entity_id
_entity_poly.type
_entity_poly.pdbx_seq_one_letter_code
_entity_poly.pdbx_strand_id
1 'polypeptide(L)' 'MTVAFLVAEGESVPGPILKIGNTNSRYRFPIGARAFVKGWNSHGPAHHCAVGIGHLSSKIEKLGKLLSMETIKVC' A
#
# COMPACT_ATOMS: atom_id res chain seq x y z
N MET A 1 11.80 12.85 -13.78
CA MET A 1 11.18 11.99 -12.76
C MET A 1 9.82 12.57 -12.45
N THR A 2 8.76 11.86 -12.78
CA THR A 2 7.36 12.25 -12.49
C THR A 2 6.90 11.59 -11.20
N VAL A 3 6.15 12.32 -10.39
CA VAL A 3 5.53 11.78 -9.17
C VAL A 3 4.32 10.94 -9.56
N ALA A 4 4.15 9.77 -8.94
CA ALA A 4 3.03 8.86 -9.17
C ALA A 4 2.43 8.38 -7.85
N PHE A 5 1.16 7.98 -7.88
CA PHE A 5 0.54 7.24 -6.77
C PHE A 5 0.90 5.77 -6.88
N LEU A 6 1.46 5.19 -5.83
CA LEU A 6 1.66 3.75 -5.68
C LEU A 6 0.71 3.22 -4.62
N VAL A 7 -0.11 2.23 -4.96
CA VAL A 7 -1.21 1.73 -4.14
C VAL A 7 -1.14 0.22 -4.01
N ALA A 8 -1.47 -0.28 -2.82
CA ALA A 8 -1.67 -1.70 -2.56
C ALA A 8 -2.82 -1.87 -1.59
N GLU A 9 -3.59 -2.94 -1.79
CA GLU A 9 -4.67 -3.36 -0.92
C GLU A 9 -4.30 -4.67 -0.23
N GLY A 10 -4.67 -4.74 1.03
CA GLY A 10 -4.44 -5.88 1.91
C GLY A 10 -5.30 -5.76 3.15
N GLU A 11 -5.28 -6.81 3.96
CA GLU A 11 -6.11 -6.90 5.15
C GLU A 11 -5.24 -6.75 6.39
N SER A 12 -5.69 -5.93 7.35
CA SER A 12 -5.17 -5.99 8.71
C SER A 12 -5.78 -7.21 9.39
N VAL A 13 -4.94 -8.17 9.77
CA VAL A 13 -5.37 -9.46 10.33
C VAL A 13 -4.92 -9.60 11.78
N PRO A 14 -5.63 -10.38 12.62
CA PRO A 14 -5.19 -10.66 13.97
C PRO A 14 -3.79 -11.31 14.04
N GLY A 15 -3.11 -11.10 15.16
CA GLY A 15 -1.81 -11.69 15.45
C GLY A 15 -1.33 -11.37 16.87
N PRO A 16 -0.16 -11.89 17.26
CA PRO A 16 0.42 -11.57 18.58
C PRO A 16 0.65 -10.07 18.74
N ILE A 17 0.37 -9.54 19.93
CA ILE A 17 0.73 -8.16 20.28
C ILE A 17 2.23 -8.10 20.52
N LEU A 18 2.91 -7.22 19.79
CA LEU A 18 4.33 -6.97 19.98
C LEU A 18 4.51 -6.02 21.17
N LYS A 19 5.20 -6.46 22.22
CA LYS A 19 5.49 -5.66 23.44
C LYS A 19 6.67 -4.71 23.23
N ILE A 20 6.60 -3.86 22.19
CA ILE A 20 7.69 -2.98 21.75
C ILE A 20 7.36 -1.48 21.91
N GLY A 21 6.25 -1.14 22.55
CA GLY A 21 5.90 0.24 22.92
C GLY A 21 5.25 1.07 21.81
N ASN A 22 4.86 0.48 20.67
CA ASN A 22 4.16 1.17 19.60
C ASN A 22 2.98 0.35 19.03
N THR A 23 2.05 1.05 18.38
CA THR A 23 0.93 0.44 17.67
C THR A 23 1.45 -0.21 16.39
N ASN A 24 1.05 -1.46 16.15
CA ASN A 24 1.42 -2.20 14.95
C ASN A 24 0.17 -2.76 14.28
N SER A 25 0.21 -2.84 12.95
CA SER A 25 -0.78 -3.57 12.15
C SER A 25 -0.10 -4.73 11.44
N ARG A 26 -0.74 -5.89 11.45
CA ARG A 26 -0.25 -7.08 10.74
C ARG A 26 -1.00 -7.20 9.42
N TYR A 27 -0.30 -6.96 8.31
CA TYR A 27 -0.91 -6.99 6.99
C TYR A 27 -0.78 -8.35 6.30
N ARG A 28 -1.88 -8.78 5.68
CA ARG A 28 -1.93 -9.87 4.71
C ARG A 28 -2.28 -9.29 3.34
N PHE A 29 -1.35 -9.37 2.40
CA PHE A 29 -1.58 -9.01 1.00
C PHE A 29 -2.06 -10.22 0.21
N PRO A 30 -2.98 -10.06 -0.77
CA PRO A 30 -3.54 -11.19 -1.52
C PRO A 30 -2.48 -11.91 -2.38
N ILE A 31 -1.40 -11.23 -2.75
CA ILE A 31 -0.25 -11.80 -3.48
C ILE A 31 0.83 -12.38 -2.55
N GLY A 32 0.62 -12.32 -1.23
CA GLY A 32 1.61 -12.71 -0.22
C GLY A 32 2.71 -11.65 -0.01
N ALA A 33 3.32 -11.68 1.18
CA ALA A 33 4.27 -10.65 1.61
C ALA A 33 5.50 -10.53 0.69
N ARG A 34 6.03 -11.66 0.20
CA ARG A 34 7.22 -11.66 -0.69
C ARG A 34 6.93 -10.96 -2.02
N ALA A 35 5.81 -11.27 -2.66
CA ALA A 35 5.46 -10.67 -3.94
C ALA A 35 5.11 -9.19 -3.75
N PHE A 36 4.40 -8.85 -2.67
CA PHE A 36 4.13 -7.46 -2.30
C PHE A 36 5.43 -6.66 -2.17
N VAL A 37 6.37 -7.09 -1.34
CA VAL A 37 7.64 -6.36 -1.13
C VAL A 37 8.41 -6.21 -2.44
N LYS A 38 8.47 -7.26 -3.28
CA LYS A 38 9.15 -7.19 -4.58
C LYS A 38 8.47 -6.19 -5.53
N GLY A 39 7.14 -6.27 -5.68
CA GLY A 39 6.37 -5.41 -6.58
C GLY A 39 6.27 -3.96 -6.09
N TRP A 40 6.21 -3.73 -4.78
CA TRP A 40 6.24 -2.40 -4.21
C TRP A 40 7.60 -1.74 -4.43
N ASN A 41 8.69 -2.43 -4.07
CA ASN A 41 10.04 -1.88 -4.14
C ASN A 41 10.57 -1.72 -5.57
N SER A 42 10.06 -2.47 -6.55
CA SER A 42 10.48 -2.29 -7.96
C SER A 42 10.14 -0.90 -8.52
N HIS A 43 9.24 -0.16 -7.87
CA HIS A 43 8.87 1.20 -8.24
C HIS A 43 9.66 2.28 -7.47
N GLY A 44 10.60 1.89 -6.60
CA GLY A 44 11.44 2.80 -5.82
C GLY A 44 10.70 3.82 -4.93
N PRO A 45 9.62 3.44 -4.19
CA PRO A 45 8.84 4.39 -3.39
C PRO A 45 9.58 4.86 -2.13
N ALA A 46 9.06 5.93 -1.51
CA ALA A 46 9.45 6.31 -0.16
C ALA A 46 9.03 5.25 0.88
N HIS A 47 9.65 5.28 2.06
CA HIS A 47 9.31 4.36 3.16
C HIS A 47 8.02 4.75 3.91
N HIS A 48 7.62 6.02 3.83
CA HIS A 48 6.36 6.48 4.39
C HIS A 48 5.20 6.21 3.42
N CYS A 49 4.06 5.79 3.97
CA CYS A 49 2.82 5.61 3.22
C CYS A 49 1.61 6.04 4.07
N ALA A 50 0.51 6.38 3.39
CA ALA A 50 -0.78 6.58 4.03
C ALA A 50 -1.56 5.26 4.06
N VAL A 51 -2.13 4.93 5.23
CA VAL A 51 -2.96 3.75 5.42
C VAL A 51 -4.40 4.20 5.63
N GLY A 52 -5.32 3.63 4.85
CA GLY A 52 -6.76 3.87 4.96
C GLY A 52 -7.55 2.57 5.17
N ILE A 53 -8.77 2.67 5.69
CA ILE A 53 -9.68 1.53 5.85
C ILE A 53 -10.50 1.35 4.57
N GLY A 54 -10.65 0.08 4.16
CA GLY A 54 -11.38 -0.32 2.96
C GLY A 54 -10.50 -0.34 1.70
N HIS A 55 -11.07 -0.86 0.61
CA HIS A 55 -10.38 -0.97 -0.67
C HIS A 55 -10.65 0.30 -1.50
N LEU A 56 -9.69 1.24 -1.48
CA LEU A 56 -9.81 2.59 -2.05
C LEU A 56 -9.04 2.78 -3.36
N SER A 57 -8.39 1.74 -3.89
CA SER A 57 -7.56 1.83 -5.11
C SER A 57 -8.29 2.47 -6.29
N SER A 58 -9.56 2.11 -6.53
CA SER A 58 -10.37 2.68 -7.62
C SER A 58 -10.66 4.18 -7.43
N LYS A 59 -10.76 4.66 -6.19
CA LYS A 59 -10.94 6.09 -5.89
C LYS A 59 -9.64 6.85 -6.10
N ILE A 60 -8.51 6.26 -5.69
CA ILE A 60 -7.17 6.84 -5.89
C ILE A 60 -6.83 6.88 -7.39
N GLU A 61 -7.18 5.85 -8.16
CA GLU A 61 -7.00 5.85 -9.61
C GLU A 61 -7.82 6.97 -10.29
N LYS A 62 -9.06 7.19 -9.86
CA LYS A 62 -9.87 8.33 -10.32
C LYS A 62 -9.22 9.67 -9.96
N LEU A 63 -8.65 9.79 -8.76
CA LEU A 63 -7.92 10.98 -8.35
C LEU A 63 -6.68 11.21 -9.22
N GLY A 64 -5.90 10.16 -9.48
CA GLY A 64 -4.74 10.22 -10.39
C GLY A 64 -5.14 10.75 -11.77
N LYS A 65 -6.24 10.25 -12.34
CA LYS A 65 -6.78 10.74 -13.63
C LYS A 65 -7.13 12.23 -13.58
N LEU A 66 -7.77 12.70 -12.51
CA LEU A 66 -8.11 14.12 -12.34
C LEU A 66 -6.87 15.01 -12.19
N LEU A 67 -5.82 14.51 -11.55
CA LEU A 67 -4.56 15.23 -11.32
C LEU A 67 -3.54 15.05 -12.46
N SER A 68 -3.86 14.29 -13.50
CA SER A 68 -2.90 13.88 -14.54
C SER A 68 -1.65 13.20 -13.98
N MET A 69 -1.83 12.36 -12.95
CA MET A 69 -0.79 11.59 -12.29
C MET A 69 -0.99 10.10 -12.54
N GLU A 70 0.10 9.40 -12.81
CA GLU A 70 0.10 7.94 -12.91
C GLU A 70 -0.33 7.32 -11.58
N THR A 71 -1.11 6.25 -11.64
CA THR A 71 -1.49 5.44 -10.48
C THR A 71 -1.16 3.98 -10.75
N ILE A 72 -0.29 3.41 -9.91
CA ILE A 72 0.20 2.04 -10.02
C ILE A 72 -0.41 1.24 -8.87
N LYS A 73 -1.12 0.15 -9.20
CA LYS A 73 -1.68 -0.78 -8.21
C LYS A 73 -0.85 -2.07 -8.18
N VAL A 74 -0.28 -2.39 -7.03
CA VAL A 74 0.52 -3.62 -6.83
C VAL A 74 -0.38 -4.83 -6.56
N CYS A 75 -1.39 -4.66 -5.71
CA CYS A 75 -2.38 -5.68 -5.39
C CYS A 75 -3.67 -5.06 -4.83
#